data_AF-A0A4U6BRR8-F1
#
_entry.id   AF-A0A4U6BRR8-F1
#
_cell.length_a   1.000
_cell.length_b   1.000
_cell.length_c   1.000
_cell.angle_alpha   90.00
_cell.angle_beta   90.00
_cell.angle_gamma   90.00
#
_symmetry.space_group_name_H-M   'P 1'
#
loop_
_entity.id
_entity.type
_entity.pdbx_description
1 polymer ?
#
loop_
_entity_poly.entity_id
_entity_poly.type
_entity_poly.pdbx_seq_one_letter_code
_entity_poly.pdbx_strand_id
1 'polypeptide(L)' 'MIRGVILLMSAVVCLLIVAFAVMRSLGNAEQPQASLACATKLYSTYDPKNLEQCMAVCMACSAGVKTTCSTSCKLRGAR' A
#
# COMPACT_ATOMS: atom_id res chain seq x y z
N MET A 1 33.06 23.51 -17.73
CA MET A 1 31.60 23.76 -17.85
C MET A 1 30.80 22.47 -17.90
N ILE A 2 31.07 21.55 -18.85
CA ILE A 2 30.29 20.31 -19.09
C ILE A 2 30.28 19.34 -17.87
N ARG A 3 31.43 19.18 -17.19
CA ARG A 3 31.57 18.31 -16.00
C ARG A 3 30.69 18.74 -14.81
N GLY A 4 30.49 20.05 -14.61
CA GLY A 4 29.64 20.57 -13.54
C GLY A 4 28.14 20.33 -13.81
N VAL A 5 27.73 20.44 -15.07
CA VAL A 5 26.35 20.15 -15.50
C VAL A 5 26.02 18.67 -15.33
N ILE A 6 26.95 17.77 -15.64
CA ILE A 6 26.78 16.32 -15.45
C ILE A 6 26.63 15.97 -13.96
N LEU A 7 27.45 16.57 -13.09
CA LEU A 7 27.36 16.36 -11.64
C LEU A 7 26.01 16.86 -11.08
N LEU A 8 25.54 18.03 -11.51
CA LEU A 8 24.24 18.57 -11.11
C LEU A 8 23.08 17.67 -11.57
N MET A 9 23.11 17.19 -12.81
CA MET A 9 22.08 16.28 -13.34
C MET A 9 22.04 14.96 -12.57
N SER A 10 23.20 14.37 -12.25
CA SER A 10 23.26 13.15 -11.44
C SER A 10 22.70 13.34 -10.03
N ALA A 11 22.99 14.48 -9.39
CA ALA A 11 22.47 14.80 -8.06
C ALA A 11 20.94 14.94 -8.07
N VAL A 12 20.37 15.61 -9.09
CA VAL A 12 18.92 15.75 -9.24
C VAL A 12 18.25 14.40 -9.48
N VAL A 13 18.82 13.55 -10.33
CA VAL A 13 18.29 12.20 -10.59
C VAL A 13 18.31 11.35 -9.31
N CYS A 14 19.40 11.38 -8.55
CA CYS A 14 19.48 10.70 -7.26
C CYS A 14 18.42 11.22 -6.27
N LEU A 15 18.22 12.53 -6.20
CA LEU A 15 17.21 13.14 -5.33
C LEU A 15 15.79 12.68 -5.70
N LEU A 16 15.48 12.60 -6.99
CA LEU A 16 14.20 12.10 -7.48
C LEU A 16 14.00 10.62 -7.12
N ILE A 17 15.01 9.77 -7.32
CA ILE A 17 14.93 8.34 -6.99
C ILE A 17 14.67 8.15 -5.48
N VAL A 18 15.38 8.89 -4.62
CA VAL A 18 15.18 8.84 -3.17
C VAL A 18 13.77 9.34 -2.79
N ALA A 19 13.30 10.44 -3.38
CA ALA A 19 11.95 10.95 -3.12
C ALA A 19 10.86 9.92 -3.49
N PHE A 20 10.99 9.26 -4.66
CA PHE A 20 10.08 8.18 -5.06
C PHE A 20 10.16 6.97 -4.12
N ALA A 21 11.36 6.58 -3.67
CA ALA A 21 11.54 5.48 -2.73
C ALA A 21 10.89 5.78 -1.36
N VAL A 22 11.08 7.01 -0.84
CA VAL A 22 10.46 7.47 0.42
C VAL A 22 8.93 7.50 0.28
N MET A 23 8.41 7.97 -0.85
CA MET A 23 6.97 7.99 -1.12
C MET A 23 6.38 6.58 -1.20
N ARG A 24 7.15 5.62 -1.75
CA ARG A 24 6.78 4.20 -1.71
C ARG A 24 6.87 3.62 -0.30
N SER A 25 7.85 3.94 0.52
CA SER A 25 7.90 3.46 1.91
C SER A 25 6.80 4.06 2.78
N LEU A 26 6.40 5.32 2.55
CA LEU A 26 5.28 5.95 3.25
C LEU A 26 3.92 5.41 2.77
N GLY A 27 3.81 5.04 1.49
CA GLY A 27 2.64 4.37 0.91
C GLY A 27 2.62 2.85 1.09
N ASN A 28 3.68 2.25 1.64
CA ASN A 28 3.83 0.83 1.88
C ASN A 28 3.75 0.53 3.37
N ALA A 29 2.68 1.00 4.03
CA ALA A 29 2.05 0.10 4.99
C ALA A 29 1.68 -1.14 4.17
N GLU A 30 2.49 -2.19 4.09
CA GLU A 30 2.65 -3.16 5.18
C GLU A 30 1.38 -3.25 6.03
N GLN A 31 0.27 -3.36 5.32
CA GLN A 31 -1.08 -3.58 5.79
C GLN A 31 -1.34 -5.10 5.88
N PRO A 32 -0.54 -5.82 6.71
CA PRO A 32 -1.10 -6.92 7.50
C PRO A 32 -1.45 -6.49 8.92
N GLN A 33 -0.63 -5.67 9.59
CA GLN A 33 -0.82 -5.34 11.01
C GLN A 33 -1.89 -4.27 11.25
N ALA A 34 -1.89 -3.17 10.49
CA ALA A 34 -2.93 -2.14 10.61
C ALA A 34 -4.33 -2.67 10.22
N SER A 35 -4.39 -3.59 9.25
CA SER A 35 -5.65 -4.25 8.87
C SER A 35 -6.16 -5.23 9.92
N LEU A 36 -5.31 -5.88 10.72
CA LEU A 36 -5.76 -6.88 11.70
C LEU A 36 -6.39 -6.23 12.93
N ALA A 37 -5.79 -5.14 13.44
CA ALA A 37 -6.34 -4.39 14.56
C ALA A 37 -7.68 -3.69 14.22
N CYS A 38 -7.85 -3.25 12.97
CA CYS A 38 -9.12 -2.72 12.50
C CYS A 38 -10.12 -3.85 12.13
N ALA A 39 -9.64 -4.95 11.56
CA ALA A 39 -10.48 -6.11 11.27
C ALA A 39 -11.10 -6.70 12.53
N THR A 40 -10.37 -6.77 13.65
CA THR A 40 -10.90 -7.25 14.93
C THR A 40 -11.95 -6.32 15.54
N LYS A 41 -11.98 -5.05 15.14
CA LYS A 41 -13.06 -4.11 15.50
C LYS A 41 -14.33 -4.32 14.67
N LEU A 42 -14.20 -4.71 13.41
CA LEU A 42 -15.33 -4.99 12.52
C LEU A 42 -15.89 -6.41 12.69
N TYR A 43 -15.00 -7.38 12.85
CA TYR A 43 -15.31 -8.80 12.93
C TYR A 43 -14.57 -9.42 14.12
N SER A 44 -15.31 -10.03 15.03
CA SER A 44 -14.72 -10.76 16.17
C SER A 44 -13.88 -11.98 15.71
N THR A 45 -14.18 -12.51 14.53
CA THR A 45 -13.40 -13.55 13.86
C THR A 45 -13.25 -13.17 12.40
N TYR A 46 -12.10 -12.62 12.04
CA TYR A 46 -11.79 -12.20 10.68
C TYR A 46 -11.17 -13.37 9.89
N ASP A 47 -11.81 -13.74 8.78
CA ASP A 47 -11.26 -14.68 7.81
C ASP A 47 -10.82 -13.95 6.53
N PRO A 48 -9.51 -13.77 6.31
CA PRO A 48 -8.99 -13.13 5.10
C PRO A 48 -9.26 -13.92 3.81
N LYS A 49 -9.68 -15.19 3.90
CA LYS A 49 -10.04 -16.01 2.73
C LYS A 49 -11.46 -15.75 2.25
N ASN A 50 -12.30 -15.15 3.08
CA ASN A 50 -13.65 -14.78 2.71
C ASN A 50 -13.63 -13.42 1.99
N LEU A 51 -13.98 -13.38 0.70
CA LEU A 51 -13.91 -12.17 -0.12
C LEU A 51 -14.67 -11.00 0.51
N GLU A 52 -15.87 -11.25 1.02
CA GLU A 52 -16.74 -10.22 1.60
C GLU A 52 -16.11 -9.58 2.85
N GLN A 53 -15.54 -10.39 3.76
CA GLN A 53 -14.88 -9.88 4.97
C GLN A 53 -13.61 -9.10 4.61
N CYS A 54 -12.81 -9.62 3.67
CA CYS A 54 -11.62 -8.94 3.20
C CYS A 54 -11.97 -7.58 2.57
N MET A 55 -13.02 -7.53 1.74
CA MET A 55 -13.46 -6.29 1.10
C MET A 55 -14.03 -5.28 2.10
N ALA A 56 -14.84 -5.73 3.06
CA ALA A 56 -15.39 -4.88 4.11
C ALA A 56 -14.28 -4.25 4.96
N VAL A 57 -13.29 -5.04 5.37
CA VAL A 57 -12.11 -4.55 6.09
C VAL A 57 -11.28 -3.60 5.21
N CYS A 58 -11.05 -3.92 3.94
CA CYS A 58 -10.31 -3.05 3.04
C CYS A 58 -11.00 -1.69 2.84
N MET A 59 -12.33 -1.67 2.69
CA MET A 59 -13.08 -0.43 2.54
C MET A 59 -13.09 0.39 3.84
N ALA A 60 -13.29 -0.26 4.99
CA ALA A 60 -13.38 0.42 6.27
C ALA A 60 -12.03 0.87 6.85
N CYS A 61 -10.99 0.05 6.70
CA CYS A 61 -9.70 0.22 7.37
C CYS A 61 -8.64 0.89 6.48
N SER A 62 -8.78 0.77 5.15
CA SER A 62 -7.79 1.27 4.19
C SER A 62 -8.33 2.37 3.30
N ALA A 63 -9.56 2.83 3.55
CA ALA A 63 -10.28 3.80 2.74
C ALA A 63 -10.24 3.48 1.22
N GLY A 64 -10.20 2.18 0.89
CA GLY A 64 -10.14 1.70 -0.49
C GLY A 64 -11.53 1.69 -1.16
N VAL A 65 -11.56 1.79 -2.49
CA VAL A 65 -12.79 1.60 -3.27
C VAL A 65 -13.02 0.13 -3.60
N LYS A 66 -14.29 -0.24 -3.84
CA LYS A 66 -14.72 -1.64 -4.06
C LYS A 66 -13.89 -2.38 -5.11
N THR A 67 -13.52 -1.73 -6.21
CA THR A 67 -12.71 -2.32 -7.29
C THR A 67 -11.28 -2.63 -6.84
N THR A 68 -10.61 -1.68 -6.20
CA THR A 68 -9.26 -1.86 -5.63
C THR A 68 -9.24 -2.92 -4.54
N CYS A 69 -10.24 -2.90 -3.64
CA CYS A 69 -10.38 -3.90 -2.59
C CYS A 69 -10.66 -5.29 -3.14
N SER A 70 -11.52 -5.42 -4.16
CA SER A 70 -11.79 -6.71 -4.80
C SER A 70 -10.52 -7.30 -5.42
N THR A 71 -9.76 -6.49 -6.16
CA THR A 71 -8.48 -6.93 -6.73
C THR A 71 -7.48 -7.29 -5.64
N SER A 72 -7.33 -6.46 -4.60
CA SER A 72 -6.40 -6.74 -3.51
C SER A 72 -6.77 -8.01 -2.73
N CYS A 73 -8.06 -8.27 -2.51
CA CYS A 73 -8.54 -9.46 -1.81
C CYS A 73 -8.34 -10.73 -2.65
N LYS A 74 -8.62 -10.68 -3.96
CA LYS A 74 -8.34 -11.79 -4.87
C LYS A 74 -6.85 -12.10 -4.97
N LEU A 75 -6.00 -11.09 -5.02
CA LEU A 75 -4.54 -11.27 -5.00
C LEU A 75 -4.04 -11.93 -3.70
N ARG A 76 -4.78 -11.79 -2.60
CA ARG A 76 -4.52 -12.46 -1.31
C ARG A 76 -5.12 -13.88 -1.24
N GLY A 77 -5.80 -14.34 -2.28
CA GLY A 77 -6.43 -15.65 -2.34
C GLY A 77 -7.81 -15.72 -1.67
N ALA A 78 -8.44 -14.56 -1.41
CA ALA A 78 -9.83 -14.52 -1.00
C ALA A 78 -10.75 -14.92 -2.17
N ARG A 79 -11.79 -15.70 -1.87
CA ARG A 79 -12.72 -16.26 -2.85
C ARG A 79 -14.16 -16.10 -2.42
#